data_AF-Q4DJA4-F1
#
_entry.id   AF-Q4DJA4-F1
#
_cell.length_a   1.000
_cell.length_b   1.000
_cell.length_c   1.000
_cell.angle_alpha   90.00
_cell.angle_beta   90.00
_cell.angle_gamma   90.00
#
_symmetry.space_group_name_H-M   'P 1'
#
loop_
_entity.id
_entity.type
_entity.pdbx_description
1 polymer ?
#
loop_
_entity_poly.entity_id
_entity_poly.type
_entity_poly.pdbx_seq_one_letter_code
_entity_poly.pdbx_strand_id
1 'polypeptide(L)'
;MSKDATATGGGRERGGGNATQASMLSNEELANIETLTNAQLRTRANQLQREIQQLKNEERSRMNELQRLKKEVEDDKKRVKDNNKLPYLVASVSEILDMDDEDDEVEELDVGRRKSKRKQKSAIIKTSNRHTVFLPVVGLVDENK
;
A
#
# COMPACT_ATOMS: atom_id res chain seq x y z
N MET A 1 21.02 -36.17 29.04
CA MET A 1 21.53 -35.06 28.20
C MET A 1 20.32 -34.39 27.56
N SER A 2 19.96 -33.11 27.68
CA SER A 2 20.36 -31.96 28.50
C SER A 2 19.26 -30.89 28.29
N LYS A 3 18.65 -30.45 29.40
CA LYS A 3 18.07 -29.11 29.73
C LYS A 3 16.99 -28.54 28.79
N ASP A 4 15.68 -28.64 29.08
CA ASP A 4 14.85 -27.99 30.12
C ASP A 4 14.83 -26.45 30.15
N ALA A 5 13.66 -25.95 29.74
CA ALA A 5 12.88 -24.78 30.16
C ALA A 5 13.50 -23.74 31.10
N THR A 6 13.47 -22.47 30.66
CA THR A 6 13.51 -21.30 31.54
C THR A 6 12.28 -20.43 31.30
N ALA A 7 11.36 -20.52 32.25
CA ALA A 7 10.25 -19.61 32.43
C ALA A 7 10.75 -18.23 32.84
N THR A 8 10.29 -17.17 32.17
CA THR A 8 10.42 -15.80 32.66
C THR A 8 9.02 -15.22 32.84
N GLY A 9 8.60 -15.21 34.12
CA GLY A 9 7.38 -14.57 34.57
C GLY A 9 7.51 -13.05 34.45
N GLY A 10 6.62 -12.46 33.65
CA GLY A 10 6.37 -11.02 33.64
C GLY A 10 5.30 -10.68 34.66
N GLY A 11 5.71 -10.27 35.86
CA GLY A 11 4.84 -9.74 36.89
C GLY A 11 4.04 -8.54 36.39
N ARG A 12 2.72 -8.61 36.53
CA ARG A 12 1.79 -7.50 36.33
C ARG A 12 1.93 -6.54 37.51
N GLU A 13 2.74 -5.48 37.36
CA GLU A 13 2.64 -4.32 38.25
C GLU A 13 1.40 -3.50 37.86
N ARG A 14 0.35 -3.70 38.67
CA ARG A 14 -0.81 -2.80 38.78
C ARG A 14 -0.40 -1.62 39.67
N GLY A 15 -0.53 -0.40 39.16
CA GLY A 15 -0.67 0.81 39.99
C GLY A 15 0.46 1.82 39.82
N GLY A 16 0.19 2.92 39.11
CA GLY A 16 1.14 4.05 39.05
C GLY A 16 0.91 5.11 37.97
N GLY A 17 -0.25 5.20 37.34
CA GLY A 17 -0.40 5.95 36.07
C GLY A 17 -0.96 7.37 36.10
N ASN A 18 -1.45 7.90 37.23
CA ASN A 18 -2.20 9.17 37.21
C ASN A 18 -1.34 10.44 37.25
N ALA A 19 -0.08 10.37 37.69
CA ALA A 19 0.74 11.58 37.89
C ALA A 19 1.46 12.07 36.61
N THR A 20 1.72 11.17 35.64
CA THR A 20 2.43 11.51 34.39
C THR A 20 1.51 12.04 33.28
N GLN A 21 0.18 11.94 33.42
CA GLN A 21 -0.75 12.44 32.40
C GLN A 21 -0.98 13.96 32.52
N ALA A 22 -0.88 14.50 33.73
CA ALA A 22 -1.07 15.94 33.97
C ALA A 22 0.02 16.81 33.30
N SER A 23 1.23 16.27 33.11
CA SER A 23 2.36 16.99 32.50
C SER A 23 2.35 17.02 30.96
N MET A 24 1.37 16.38 30.30
CA MET A 24 1.24 16.38 28.84
C MET A 24 0.24 17.41 28.31
N LEU A 25 -0.54 18.04 29.18
CA LEU A 25 -1.50 19.07 28.76
C LEU A 25 -0.75 20.36 28.47
N SER A 26 -0.95 20.91 27.28
CA SER A 26 -0.42 22.22 26.90
C SER A 26 -1.03 23.31 27.78
N ASN A 27 -0.29 24.41 28.00
CA ASN A 27 -0.76 25.54 28.81
C ASN A 27 -2.11 26.10 28.32
N GLU A 28 -2.38 25.99 27.03
CA GLU A 28 -3.65 26.39 26.42
C GLU A 28 -4.81 25.45 26.79
N GLU A 29 -4.56 24.16 26.94
CA GLU A 29 -5.57 23.19 27.38
C GLU A 29 -5.95 23.39 28.84
N LEU A 30 -4.98 23.74 29.70
CA LEU A 30 -5.23 24.08 31.10
C LEU A 30 -6.09 25.34 31.23
N ALA A 31 -5.79 26.40 30.48
CA ALA A 31 -6.61 27.62 30.47
C ALA A 31 -8.03 27.37 29.95
N ASN A 32 -8.18 26.49 28.95
CA ASN A 32 -9.50 26.09 28.47
C ASN A 32 -10.27 25.28 29.51
N ILE A 33 -9.61 24.44 30.31
CA ILE A 33 -10.27 23.67 31.37
C ILE A 33 -10.85 24.59 32.45
N GLU A 34 -10.16 25.69 32.79
CA GLU A 34 -10.61 26.66 33.79
C GLU A 34 -11.83 27.48 33.35
N THR A 35 -12.00 27.73 32.05
CA THR A 35 -13.14 28.50 31.52
C THR A 35 -14.41 27.67 31.34
N LEU A 36 -14.30 26.34 31.29
CA LEU A 36 -15.40 25.42 30.99
C LEU A 36 -16.14 25.00 32.28
N THR A 37 -17.47 24.97 32.23
CA THR A 37 -18.31 24.43 33.32
C THR A 37 -18.11 22.92 33.43
N ASN A 38 -18.28 22.34 34.64
CA ASN A 38 -18.21 20.89 34.88
C ASN A 38 -18.98 20.02 33.86
N ALA A 39 -20.15 20.47 33.41
CA ALA A 39 -20.95 19.79 32.39
C ALA A 39 -20.29 19.80 30.99
N GLN A 40 -19.65 20.92 30.63
CA GLN A 40 -18.93 21.05 29.36
C GLN A 40 -17.65 20.22 29.37
N LEU A 41 -16.93 20.14 30.49
CA LEU A 41 -15.77 19.25 30.65
C LEU A 41 -16.15 17.78 30.45
N ARG A 42 -17.27 17.32 31.02
CA ARG A 42 -17.79 15.96 30.80
C ARG A 42 -18.14 15.71 29.33
N THR A 43 -18.72 16.70 28.66
CA THR A 43 -19.06 16.60 27.24
C THR A 43 -17.80 16.51 26.38
N ARG A 44 -16.79 17.35 26.65
CA ARG A 44 -15.47 17.32 25.98
C ARG A 44 -14.74 16.01 26.21
N ALA A 45 -14.74 15.47 27.43
CA ALA A 45 -14.15 14.17 27.73
C ALA A 45 -14.81 13.04 26.93
N ASN A 46 -16.15 13.03 26.83
CA ASN A 46 -16.88 12.06 26.02
C ASN A 46 -16.60 12.23 24.51
N GLN A 47 -16.44 13.46 24.03
CA GLN A 47 -16.07 13.73 22.63
C GLN A 47 -14.67 13.20 22.31
N LEU A 48 -13.68 13.50 23.15
CA LEU A 48 -12.31 12.98 23.01
C LEU A 48 -12.29 11.44 23.06
N GLN A 49 -13.08 10.83 23.94
CA GLN A 49 -13.18 9.37 24.02
C GLN A 49 -13.76 8.77 22.72
N ARG A 50 -14.76 9.42 22.11
CA ARG A 50 -15.31 9.00 20.81
C ARG A 50 -14.29 9.16 19.69
N GLU A 51 -13.54 10.26 19.68
CA GLU A 51 -12.50 10.53 18.69
C GLU A 51 -11.36 9.52 18.79
N ILE A 52 -10.87 9.21 19.99
CA ILE A 52 -9.88 8.15 20.22
C ILE A 52 -10.38 6.80 19.70
N GLN A 53 -11.66 6.49 19.92
CA GLN A 53 -12.26 5.25 19.43
C GLN A 53 -12.34 5.22 17.89
N GLN A 54 -12.69 6.34 17.26
CA GLN A 54 -12.70 6.48 15.81
C GLN A 54 -11.29 6.31 15.24
N LEU A 55 -10.29 7.02 15.78
CA LEU A 55 -8.89 6.93 15.34
C LEU A 55 -8.33 5.51 15.48
N LYS A 56 -8.65 4.80 16.57
CA LYS A 56 -8.26 3.38 16.73
C LYS A 56 -8.89 2.47 15.69
N ASN A 57 -10.14 2.73 15.30
CA ASN A 57 -10.81 1.97 14.26
C ASN A 57 -10.18 2.25 12.88
N GLU A 58 -9.88 3.51 12.58
CA GLU A 58 -9.17 3.90 11.36
C GLU A 58 -7.77 3.32 11.28
N GLU A 59 -7.00 3.39 12.37
CA GLU A 59 -5.66 2.79 12.46
C GLU A 59 -5.72 1.29 12.16
N ARG A 60 -6.65 0.57 12.79
CA ARG A 60 -6.86 -0.86 12.53
C ARG A 60 -7.22 -1.12 11.06
N SER A 61 -8.09 -0.30 10.48
CA SER A 61 -8.47 -0.42 9.08
C SER A 61 -7.26 -0.20 8.14
N ARG A 62 -6.49 0.87 8.37
CA ARG A 62 -5.27 1.17 7.60
C ARG A 62 -4.21 0.08 7.75
N MET A 63 -4.05 -0.49 8.96
CA MET A 63 -3.13 -1.61 9.19
C MET A 63 -3.53 -2.85 8.38
N ASN A 64 -4.82 -3.19 8.35
CA ASN A 64 -5.33 -4.32 7.57
C ASN A 64 -5.13 -4.11 6.06
N GLU A 65 -5.39 -2.89 5.57
CA GLU A 65 -5.15 -2.51 4.17
C GLU A 65 -3.66 -2.60 3.82
N LEU A 66 -2.78 -2.10 4.68
CA LEU A 66 -1.34 -2.18 4.51
C LEU A 66 -0.84 -3.64 4.47
N GLN A 67 -1.38 -4.52 5.33
CA GLN A 67 -1.07 -5.94 5.30
C GLN A 67 -1.52 -6.61 3.99
N ARG A 68 -2.73 -6.27 3.50
CA ARG A 68 -3.23 -6.75 2.22
C ARG A 68 -2.34 -6.32 1.05
N LEU A 69 -2.00 -5.04 0.98
CA LEU A 69 -1.12 -4.49 -0.08
C LEU A 69 0.28 -5.09 -0.02
N LYS A 70 0.84 -5.32 1.18
CA LYS A 70 2.14 -6.00 1.33
C LYS A 70 2.12 -7.42 0.77
N LYS A 71 1.05 -8.17 1.03
CA LYS A 71 0.88 -9.54 0.51
C LYS A 71 0.77 -9.53 -1.02
N GLU A 72 -0.01 -8.60 -1.58
CA GLU A 72 -0.15 -8.44 -3.03
C GLU A 72 1.19 -8.12 -3.70
N VAL A 73 1.98 -7.21 -3.12
CA VAL A 73 3.33 -6.89 -3.59
C VAL A 73 4.27 -8.09 -3.51
N GLU A 74 4.17 -8.93 -2.46
CA GLU A 74 4.98 -10.14 -2.33
C GLU A 74 4.61 -11.17 -3.41
N ASP A 75 3.32 -11.38 -3.66
CA ASP A 75 2.80 -12.27 -4.70
C ASP A 75 3.23 -11.79 -6.09
N ASP A 76 3.16 -10.48 -6.38
CA ASP A 76 3.59 -9.89 -7.65
C ASP A 76 5.11 -9.96 -7.84
N LYS A 77 5.89 -9.72 -6.78
CA LYS A 77 7.35 -9.91 -6.82
C LYS A 77 7.72 -11.35 -7.12
N LYS A 78 6.97 -12.33 -6.58
CA LYS A 78 7.17 -13.74 -6.90
C LYS A 78 6.87 -14.03 -8.37
N ARG A 79 5.76 -13.51 -8.91
CA ARG A 79 5.41 -13.64 -10.34
C ARG A 79 6.49 -13.07 -11.26
N VAL A 80 7.00 -11.87 -10.94
CA VAL A 80 8.11 -11.25 -11.69
C VAL A 80 9.37 -12.11 -11.60
N LYS A 81 9.69 -12.64 -10.41
CA LYS A 81 10.85 -13.51 -10.21
C LYS A 81 10.74 -14.82 -11.00
N ASP A 82 9.55 -15.41 -11.06
CA ASP A 82 9.30 -16.64 -11.81
C ASP A 82 9.44 -16.44 -13.32
N ASN A 83 8.98 -15.29 -13.85
CA ASN A 83 9.12 -14.94 -15.26
C ASN A 83 10.55 -14.50 -15.65
N ASN A 84 11.33 -13.97 -14.71
CA ASN A 84 12.73 -13.58 -14.92
C ASN A 84 13.72 -14.75 -14.75
N LYS A 85 13.25 -16.00 -14.70
CA LYS A 85 14.13 -17.18 -14.64
C LYS A 85 14.82 -17.42 -15.98
N LEU A 86 16.09 -17.80 -15.92
CA LEU A 86 16.83 -18.29 -17.08
C LEU A 86 16.33 -19.70 -17.47
N PRO A 87 16.31 -20.06 -18.76
CA PRO A 87 16.76 -19.29 -19.92
C PRO A 87 15.65 -18.40 -20.53
N TYR A 88 16.02 -17.25 -21.10
CA TYR A 88 15.12 -16.37 -21.86
C TYR A 88 15.55 -16.21 -23.33
N LEU A 89 14.59 -15.93 -24.22
CA LEU A 89 14.86 -15.61 -25.62
C LEU A 89 15.39 -14.17 -25.72
N VAL A 90 16.50 -13.99 -26.43
CA VAL A 90 17.08 -12.67 -26.69
C VAL A 90 16.45 -12.07 -27.96
N ALA A 91 16.09 -10.79 -27.90
CA ALA A 91 15.54 -10.05 -29.03
C ALA A 91 16.09 -8.61 -29.03
N SER A 92 16.11 -7.96 -30.19
CA SER A 92 16.37 -6.53 -30.32
C SER A 92 15.07 -5.77 -30.56
N VAL A 93 14.97 -4.55 -30.02
CA VAL A 93 13.86 -3.63 -30.30
C VAL A 93 14.13 -2.99 -31.66
N SER A 94 13.20 -3.12 -32.60
CA SER A 94 13.31 -2.53 -33.94
C SER A 94 12.66 -1.15 -33.98
N GLU A 95 11.48 -1.01 -33.38
CA GLU A 95 10.68 0.22 -33.37
C GLU A 95 9.77 0.22 -32.15
N ILE A 96 9.57 1.40 -31.57
CA ILE A 96 8.59 1.66 -30.50
C ILE A 96 7.51 2.54 -31.12
N LEU A 97 6.25 2.13 -30.99
CA LEU A 97 5.09 2.79 -31.55
C LEU A 97 4.29 3.42 -30.40
N ASP A 98 4.05 4.72 -30.49
CA ASP A 98 3.09 5.42 -29.63
C ASP A 98 1.70 5.20 -30.24
N MET A 99 0.87 4.36 -29.61
CA MET A 99 -0.54 4.22 -30.01
C MET A 99 -1.31 5.35 -29.33
N ASP A 100 -1.73 6.34 -30.10
CA ASP A 100 -2.73 7.30 -29.62
C ASP A 100 -4.10 6.61 -29.65
N ASP A 101 -4.81 6.63 -28.52
CA ASP A 101 -6.14 6.02 -28.34
C ASP A 101 -7.23 6.66 -29.24
N GLU A 102 -6.88 7.62 -30.10
CA GLU A 102 -7.83 8.46 -30.85
C GLU A 102 -8.34 7.83 -32.15
N ASP A 103 -7.70 6.76 -32.68
CA ASP A 103 -8.10 6.16 -33.97
C ASP A 103 -8.94 4.86 -33.87
N ASP A 104 -9.19 4.33 -32.66
CA ASP A 104 -9.99 3.11 -32.44
C ASP A 104 -11.44 3.39 -31.98
N GLU A 105 -12.13 4.32 -32.65
CA GLU A 105 -13.62 4.44 -32.57
C GLU A 105 -14.35 3.25 -33.25
N VAL A 106 -13.63 2.28 -33.80
CA VAL A 106 -14.17 1.03 -34.33
C VAL A 106 -14.43 0.01 -33.21
N GLU A 107 -15.59 0.17 -32.58
CA GLU A 107 -16.59 -0.88 -32.31
C GLU A 107 -16.14 -2.32 -31.90
N GLU A 108 -15.01 -2.51 -31.22
CA GLU A 108 -14.60 -3.84 -30.78
C GLU A 108 -15.10 -4.19 -29.38
N LEU A 109 -15.92 -5.23 -29.34
CA LEU A 109 -16.58 -5.89 -28.23
C LEU A 109 -15.58 -6.45 -27.18
N ASP A 110 -14.83 -5.59 -26.47
CA ASP A 110 -13.97 -6.05 -25.36
C ASP A 110 -14.76 -6.06 -24.04
N VAL A 111 -15.62 -7.07 -23.91
CA VAL A 111 -16.44 -7.33 -22.72
C VAL A 111 -15.54 -7.86 -21.59
N GLY A 112 -14.82 -6.98 -20.90
CA GLY A 112 -14.23 -7.32 -19.59
C GLY A 112 -12.88 -6.71 -19.22
N ARG A 113 -12.16 -6.05 -20.13
CA ARG A 113 -10.91 -5.36 -19.77
C ARG A 113 -11.13 -3.85 -19.67
N ARG A 114 -10.89 -3.29 -18.48
CA ARG A 114 -10.72 -1.84 -18.32
C ARG A 114 -9.47 -1.44 -19.12
N LYS A 115 -9.63 -0.85 -20.31
CA LYS A 115 -8.54 -0.19 -21.02
C LYS A 115 -7.89 0.82 -20.06
N SER A 116 -6.61 0.63 -19.79
CA SER A 116 -5.78 1.63 -19.12
C SER A 116 -5.74 2.83 -20.06
N LYS A 117 -6.42 3.94 -19.74
CA LYS A 117 -6.38 5.22 -20.49
C LYS A 117 -4.99 5.89 -20.51
N ARG A 118 -3.93 5.13 -20.29
CA ARG A 118 -2.55 5.60 -20.35
C ARG A 118 -2.05 5.22 -21.72
N LYS A 119 -1.41 6.17 -22.41
CA LYS A 119 -0.65 5.93 -23.64
C LYS A 119 0.24 4.72 -23.41
N GLN A 120 -0.12 3.56 -23.96
CA GLN A 120 0.68 2.35 -23.90
C GLN A 120 1.49 2.31 -25.18
N LYS A 121 2.82 2.24 -25.05
CA LYS A 121 3.66 2.05 -26.21
C LYS A 121 3.68 0.59 -26.61
N SER A 122 3.51 0.36 -27.90
CA SER A 122 3.74 -0.94 -28.52
C SER A 122 5.18 -1.05 -28.99
N ALA A 123 5.68 -2.28 -29.11
CA ALA A 123 7.04 -2.52 -29.59
C ALA A 123 7.08 -3.59 -30.66
N ILE A 124 7.88 -3.35 -31.69
CA ILE A 124 8.23 -4.36 -32.69
C ILE A 124 9.61 -4.91 -32.31
N ILE A 125 9.66 -6.21 -32.02
CA ILE A 125 10.89 -6.90 -31.63
C ILE A 125 11.36 -7.87 -32.72
N LYS A 126 12.68 -7.97 -32.89
CA LYS A 126 13.35 -8.96 -33.75
C LYS A 126 14.03 -9.99 -32.84
N THR A 127 13.52 -11.21 -32.85
CA THR A 127 14.07 -12.31 -32.03
C THR A 127 15.38 -12.86 -32.62
N SER A 128 16.21 -13.50 -31.79
CA SER A 128 17.42 -14.20 -32.25
C SER A 128 17.14 -15.27 -33.31
N ASN A 129 15.91 -15.79 -33.34
CA ASN A 129 15.44 -16.77 -34.32
C ASN A 129 14.91 -16.11 -35.62
N ARG A 130 15.20 -14.82 -35.85
CA ARG A 130 14.82 -14.05 -37.05
C ARG A 130 13.31 -13.90 -37.27
N HIS A 131 12.50 -13.99 -36.21
CA HIS A 131 11.08 -13.64 -36.26
C HIS A 131 10.89 -12.19 -35.85
N THR A 132 10.02 -11.47 -36.57
CA THR A 132 9.55 -10.13 -36.19
C THR A 132 8.19 -10.27 -35.52
N VAL A 133 8.07 -9.79 -34.29
CA VAL A 133 6.86 -9.95 -33.46
C VAL A 133 6.42 -8.58 -32.96
N PHE A 134 5.12 -8.31 -33.06
CA PHE A 134 4.48 -7.15 -32.44
C PHE A 134 4.10 -7.48 -30.99
N LEU A 135 4.50 -6.61 -30.07
CA LEU A 135 4.10 -6.64 -28.67
C LEU A 135 3.16 -5.47 -28.39
N PRO A 136 1.90 -5.72 -27.99
CA PRO A 136 0.95 -4.66 -27.64
C PRO A 136 1.38 -3.78 -26.45
N VAL A 137 2.28 -4.28 -25.59
CA VAL A 137 2.78 -3.58 -24.40
C VAL A 137 4.26 -3.92 -24.20
N VAL A 138 5.11 -2.93 -23.95
CA VAL A 138 6.56 -3.10 -23.69
C VAL A 138 6.89 -3.92 -22.43
N GLY A 139 5.99 -3.95 -21.43
CA GLY A 139 6.12 -4.76 -20.22
C GLY A 139 6.92 -4.09 -19.09
N LEU A 140 7.90 -4.80 -18.54
CA LEU A 140 8.65 -4.41 -17.32
C LEU A 140 9.86 -3.48 -17.59
N VAL A 141 10.06 -3.05 -18.84
CA VAL A 141 11.20 -2.22 -19.24
C VAL A 141 10.72 -0.80 -19.50
N ASP A 142 11.51 0.18 -19.07
CA ASP A 142 11.22 1.59 -19.33
C ASP A 142 11.17 1.86 -20.84
N GLU A 143 10.16 2.58 -21.29
CA GLU A 143 9.91 2.92 -22.69
C GLU A 143 10.98 3.82 -23.34
N ASN A 144 11.82 4.47 -22.53
CA ASN A 144 12.76 5.51 -22.96
C ASN A 144 14.23 5.03 -22.98
N LYS A 145 14.47 3.72 -23.02
CA LYS A 145 15.81 3.10 -23.12
C LYS A 145 15.96 2.35 -24.44
#